data_AF-A0A6A3PHP6-F1
#
_entry.id   AF-A0A6A3PHP6-F1
#
_cell.length_a   1.000
_cell.length_b   1.000
_cell.length_c   1.000
_cell.angle_alpha   90.00
_cell.angle_beta   90.00
_cell.angle_gamma   90.00
#
_symmetry.space_group_name_H-M   'P 1'
#
loop_
_entity.id
_entity.type
_entity.pdbx_description
1 polymer ?
#
loop_
_entity_poly.entity_id
_entity_poly.type
_entity_poly.pdbx_seq_one_letter_code
_entity_poly.pdbx_strand_id
1 'polypeptide(L)'
;MTSPIFQQWVRELDVKMRAEGRNILLLLDNAAPHVSGDLALTNVSIKMLPPNTTPCLEPMDVGIVASYKAQYRSMQIDHAVERVERGEDVEGEKAYKVDQLTAMRWSEAIWGTMSAKTTSHCWRHTGLVLPLHDDEYSCDADLAVMDLTSLFDQLSTA
;
A
#
# COMPACT_ATOMS: atom_id res chain seq x y z
N MET A 1 13.67 2.14 -5.43
CA MET A 1 13.47 3.59 -5.67
C MET A 1 14.67 4.35 -5.12
N THR A 2 15.09 5.46 -5.73
CA THR A 2 16.14 6.33 -5.18
C THR A 2 15.51 7.59 -4.58
N SER A 3 16.22 8.29 -3.68
CA SER A 3 15.67 9.49 -3.03
C SER A 3 15.23 10.59 -4.02
N PRO A 4 15.95 10.88 -5.12
CA PRO A 4 15.49 11.85 -6.11
C PRO A 4 14.16 11.45 -6.78
N ILE A 5 13.99 10.17 -7.10
CA ILE A 5 12.75 9.65 -7.69
C ILE A 5 11.60 9.76 -6.70
N PHE A 6 11.85 9.40 -5.43
CA PHE A 6 10.86 9.53 -4.35
C PHE A 6 10.43 10.98 -4.17
N GLN A 7 11.38 11.91 -4.07
CA GLN A 7 11.09 13.34 -3.90
C GLN A 7 10.30 13.92 -5.08
N GLN A 8 10.64 13.51 -6.32
CA GLN A 8 9.86 13.91 -7.48
C GLN A 8 8.42 13.41 -7.38
N TRP A 9 8.23 12.13 -7.06
CA TRP A 9 6.91 11.53 -6.92
C TRP A 9 6.07 12.23 -5.83
N VAL A 10 6.66 12.56 -4.68
CA VAL A 10 5.96 13.29 -3.61
C VAL A 10 5.53 14.69 -4.06
N ARG A 11 6.35 15.41 -4.84
CA ARG A 11 5.98 16.73 -5.38
C ARG A 11 4.79 16.62 -6.33
N GLU A 12 4.79 15.61 -7.20
CA GLU A 12 3.67 15.35 -8.11
C GLU A 12 2.39 15.00 -7.35
N LEU A 13 2.52 14.22 -6.27
CA LEU A 13 1.41 13.92 -5.36
C LEU A 13 0.87 15.18 -4.69
N ASP A 14 1.72 16.07 -4.17
CA ASP A 14 1.31 17.33 -3.53
C ASP A 14 0.55 18.24 -4.49
N VAL A 15 1.05 18.40 -5.72
CA VAL A 15 0.37 19.17 -6.78
C VAL A 15 -1.00 18.58 -7.07
N LYS A 16 -1.10 17.25 -7.17
CA LYS A 16 -2.39 16.57 -7.39
C LYS A 16 -3.36 16.80 -6.23
N MET A 17 -2.90 16.63 -4.98
CA MET A 17 -3.75 16.85 -3.80
C MET A 17 -4.21 18.30 -3.70
N ARG A 18 -3.36 19.27 -4.05
CA ARG A 18 -3.73 20.69 -4.15
C ARG A 18 -4.81 20.92 -5.20
N ALA A 19 -4.67 20.33 -6.38
CA ALA A 19 -5.67 20.44 -7.45
C ALA A 19 -7.01 19.81 -7.06
N GLU A 20 -7.00 18.74 -6.26
CA GLU A 20 -8.19 18.10 -5.70
C GLU A 20 -8.74 18.82 -4.44
N GLY A 21 -8.05 19.84 -3.92
CA GLY A 21 -8.45 20.54 -2.70
C GLY A 21 -8.32 19.69 -1.42
N ARG A 22 -7.46 18.67 -1.43
CA ARG A 22 -7.29 17.70 -0.34
C ARG A 22 -6.02 17.94 0.45
N ASN A 23 -6.06 17.67 1.75
CA ASN A 23 -4.89 17.57 2.61
C ASN A 23 -4.76 16.13 3.08
N ILE A 24 -3.57 15.53 2.92
CA ILE A 24 -3.32 14.15 3.30
C ILE A 24 -2.09 14.02 4.18
N LEU A 25 -2.10 12.97 5.00
CA LEU A 25 -0.94 12.50 5.74
C LEU A 25 -0.36 11.26 5.03
N LEU A 26 0.92 11.32 4.67
CA LEU A 26 1.68 10.21 4.11
C LEU A 26 2.55 9.60 5.21
N LEU A 27 2.20 8.38 5.62
CA LEU A 27 2.97 7.57 6.56
C LEU A 27 3.99 6.71 5.79
N LEU A 28 5.24 6.72 6.23
CA LEU A 28 6.34 6.01 5.56
C LEU A 28 7.15 5.20 6.56
N ASP A 29 7.67 4.07 6.11
CA ASP A 29 8.72 3.34 6.83
C ASP A 29 10.07 4.09 6.77
N ASN A 30 11.06 3.58 7.50
CA ASN A 30 12.40 4.17 7.58
C ASN A 30 13.35 3.71 6.46
N ALA A 31 12.82 3.37 5.27
CA ALA A 31 13.66 2.98 4.15
C ALA A 31 14.58 4.12 3.68
N ALA A 32 15.82 3.79 3.32
CA ALA A 32 16.84 4.75 2.91
C ALA A 32 16.42 5.76 1.80
N PRO A 33 15.57 5.40 0.82
CA PRO A 33 15.09 6.35 -0.19
C PRO A 33 14.10 7.39 0.33
N HIS A 34 13.44 7.17 1.47
CA HIS A 34 12.38 8.02 2.03
C HIS A 34 12.94 9.26 2.75
N VAL A 35 13.84 9.96 2.07
CA VAL A 35 14.40 11.23 2.53
C VAL A 35 13.53 12.36 2.01
N SER A 36 12.72 12.94 2.90
CA SER A 36 11.90 14.11 2.59
C SER A 36 12.75 15.34 2.24
N GLY A 37 13.95 15.50 2.82
CA GLY A 37 14.82 16.66 2.56
C GLY A 37 14.09 17.99 2.76
N ASP A 38 14.43 19.01 1.96
CA ASP A 38 13.81 20.35 1.99
C ASP A 38 12.56 20.44 1.09
N LEU A 39 11.74 19.39 1.03
CA LEU A 39 10.50 19.42 0.26
C LEU A 39 9.50 20.42 0.86
N ALA A 40 9.26 21.53 0.16
CA ALA A 40 8.21 22.49 0.48
C ALA A 40 6.84 21.97 -0.03
N LEU A 41 6.18 21.15 0.78
CA LEU A 41 4.85 20.58 0.51
C LEU A 41 3.76 21.43 1.19
N THR A 42 2.59 21.55 0.57
CA THR A 42 1.47 22.36 1.11
C THR A 42 0.25 21.52 1.48
N ASN A 43 0.06 20.39 0.80
CA ASN A 43 -1.13 19.54 0.88
C ASN A 43 -0.79 18.11 1.30
N VAL A 44 0.48 17.73 1.24
CA VAL A 44 0.99 16.45 1.75
C VAL A 44 1.86 16.70 2.98
N SER A 45 1.46 16.15 4.11
CA SER A 45 2.30 16.06 5.31
C SER A 45 2.96 14.69 5.37
N ILE A 46 4.27 14.62 5.58
CA ILE A 46 4.98 13.33 5.72
C ILE A 46 5.28 13.07 7.19
N LYS A 47 5.02 11.83 7.64
CA LYS A 47 5.46 11.33 8.94
C LYS A 47 6.11 9.96 8.78
N MET A 48 7.30 9.83 9.35
CA MET A 48 7.99 8.54 9.42
C MET A 48 7.43 7.74 10.59
N LEU A 49 7.18 6.46 10.37
CA LEU A 49 6.80 5.53 11.42
C LEU A 49 8.00 5.29 12.37
N PRO A 50 7.77 5.02 13.66
CA PRO A 50 8.84 4.65 14.56
C PRO A 50 9.60 3.41 14.05
N PRO A 51 10.91 3.31 14.32
CA PRO A 51 11.70 2.14 13.93
C PRO A 51 11.06 0.83 14.38
N ASN A 52 11.18 -0.22 13.57
CA ASN A 52 10.69 -1.58 13.87
C ASN A 52 9.16 -1.72 14.07
N THR A 53 8.37 -0.70 13.73
CA THR A 53 6.90 -0.76 13.85
C THR A 53 6.19 -1.17 12.56
N THR A 54 6.91 -1.25 11.45
CA THR A 54 6.42 -1.60 10.10
C THR A 54 5.45 -2.79 10.09
N PRO A 55 5.73 -3.95 10.74
CA PRO A 55 4.82 -5.09 10.69
C PRO A 55 3.46 -4.86 11.37
N CYS A 56 3.35 -3.85 12.24
CA CYS A 56 2.15 -3.57 13.02
C CYS A 56 1.42 -2.31 12.52
N LEU A 57 2.18 -1.26 12.18
CA LEU A 57 1.62 0.05 11.84
C LEU A 57 1.54 0.31 10.34
N GLU A 58 2.21 -0.46 9.49
CA GLU A 58 2.16 -0.26 8.05
C GLU A 58 1.04 -1.10 7.43
N PRO A 59 -0.05 -0.49 6.92
CA PRO A 59 -1.18 -1.23 6.36
C PRO A 59 -0.78 -2.14 5.17
N MET A 60 0.27 -1.74 4.45
CA MET A 60 0.84 -2.53 3.37
C MET A 60 1.26 -3.92 3.85
N ASP A 61 1.99 -3.96 4.96
CA ASP A 61 2.52 -5.19 5.56
C ASP A 61 1.48 -5.94 6.38
N VAL A 62 0.49 -5.25 6.94
CA VAL A 62 -0.59 -5.87 7.73
C VAL A 62 -1.50 -6.76 6.88
N GLY A 63 -1.68 -6.49 5.58
CA GLY A 63 -2.51 -7.38 4.75
C GLY A 63 -2.71 -7.01 3.30
N ILE A 64 -2.42 -5.77 2.88
CA ILE A 64 -2.60 -5.36 1.48
C ILE A 64 -1.66 -6.15 0.57
N VAL A 65 -0.37 -6.25 0.91
CA VAL A 65 0.62 -7.01 0.12
C VAL A 65 0.28 -8.49 0.08
N ALA A 66 -0.17 -9.07 1.20
CA ALA A 66 -0.59 -10.47 1.26
C ALA A 66 -1.80 -10.73 0.33
N SER A 67 -2.81 -9.86 0.40
CA SER A 67 -4.01 -9.93 -0.46
C SER A 67 -3.67 -9.79 -1.94
N TYR A 68 -2.78 -8.85 -2.28
CA TYR A 68 -2.29 -8.67 -3.64
C TYR A 68 -1.53 -9.92 -4.13
N LYS A 69 -0.59 -10.46 -3.33
CA LYS A 69 0.21 -11.64 -3.69
C LYS A 69 -0.65 -12.87 -3.93
N ALA A 70 -1.72 -13.06 -3.14
CA ALA A 70 -2.65 -14.17 -3.32
C ALA A 70 -3.35 -14.09 -4.69
N GLN A 71 -3.86 -12.92 -5.06
CA GLN A 71 -4.50 -12.72 -6.38
C GLN A 71 -3.49 -12.87 -7.53
N TYR A 72 -2.31 -12.28 -7.41
CA TYR A 72 -1.25 -12.42 -8.41
C TYR A 72 -0.85 -13.88 -8.61
N ARG A 73 -0.74 -14.65 -7.52
CA ARG A 73 -0.40 -16.07 -7.59
C ARG A 73 -1.50 -16.89 -8.27
N SER A 74 -2.77 -16.57 -8.04
CA SER A 74 -3.89 -17.20 -8.76
C SER A 74 -3.74 -16.99 -10.27
N MET A 75 -3.60 -15.73 -10.70
CA MET A 75 -3.40 -15.39 -12.12
C MET A 75 -2.17 -16.09 -12.72
N GLN A 76 -1.09 -16.20 -11.95
CA GLN A 76 0.13 -16.89 -12.40
C GLN A 76 -0.08 -18.40 -12.60
N ILE A 77 -0.91 -19.04 -11.76
CA ILE A 77 -1.24 -20.46 -11.88
C ILE A 77 -2.16 -20.67 -13.08
N ASP A 78 -3.20 -19.86 -13.23
CA ASP A 78 -4.15 -19.95 -14.35
C ASP A 78 -3.41 -19.77 -15.69
N HIS A 79 -2.52 -18.79 -15.76
CA HIS A 79 -1.67 -18.58 -16.93
C HIS A 79 -0.76 -19.78 -17.24
N ALA A 80 -0.18 -20.42 -16.23
CA ALA A 80 0.64 -21.61 -16.43
C ALA A 80 -0.19 -22.78 -16.98
N VAL A 81 -1.41 -22.98 -16.47
CA VAL A 81 -2.34 -24.01 -16.95
C VAL A 81 -2.72 -23.77 -18.41
N GLU A 82 -3.12 -22.54 -18.76
CA GLU A 82 -3.50 -22.18 -20.14
C GLU A 82 -2.36 -22.45 -21.15
N ARG A 83 -1.11 -22.18 -20.77
CA ARG A 83 0.05 -22.43 -21.63
C ARG A 83 0.26 -23.92 -21.87
N VAL A 84 0.11 -24.75 -20.84
CA VAL A 84 0.19 -26.21 -20.96
C VAL A 84 -0.93 -26.74 -21.85
N GLU A 85 -2.17 -26.26 -21.65
CA GLU A 85 -3.33 -26.66 -22.47
C GLU A 85 -3.18 -26.28 -23.94
N ARG A 86 -2.48 -25.18 -24.23
CA ARG A 86 -2.13 -24.75 -25.60
C ARG A 86 -1.01 -25.58 -26.23
N GLY A 87 -0.43 -26.54 -25.50
CA GLY A 87 0.67 -27.37 -25.97
C GLY A 87 1.99 -26.63 -26.06
N GLU A 88 2.17 -25.54 -25.32
CA GLU A 88 3.49 -24.90 -25.21
C GLU A 88 4.46 -25.84 -24.48
N ASP A 89 5.69 -25.93 -24.99
CA ASP A 89 6.76 -26.72 -24.36
C ASP A 89 7.33 -25.97 -23.15
N VAL A 90 6.59 -26.01 -22.04
CA VAL A 90 6.87 -25.27 -20.81
C VAL A 90 6.93 -26.20 -19.61
N GLU A 91 8.14 -26.66 -19.29
CA GLU A 91 8.36 -27.54 -18.13
C GLU A 91 8.77 -26.78 -16.86
N GLY A 92 8.33 -27.31 -15.71
CA GLY A 92 8.74 -26.85 -14.38
C GLY A 92 8.50 -25.36 -14.16
N GLU A 93 9.51 -24.66 -13.65
CA GLU A 93 9.43 -23.22 -13.32
C GLU A 93 9.16 -22.33 -14.53
N LYS A 94 9.45 -22.79 -15.75
CA LYS A 94 9.24 -21.99 -16.98
C LYS A 94 7.76 -21.77 -17.29
N ALA A 95 6.88 -22.66 -16.82
CA ALA A 95 5.43 -22.52 -16.98
C ALA A 95 4.90 -21.24 -16.29
N TYR A 96 5.52 -20.86 -15.17
CA TYR A 96 5.15 -19.68 -14.37
C TYR A 96 5.86 -18.38 -14.78
N LYS A 97 6.69 -18.40 -15.84
CA LYS A 97 7.33 -17.18 -16.33
C LYS A 97 6.28 -16.24 -16.91
N VAL A 98 6.35 -14.99 -16.51
CA VAL A 98 5.46 -13.91 -16.95
C VAL A 98 6.35 -12.75 -17.43
N ASP A 99 6.04 -12.20 -18.59
CA ASP A 99 6.72 -11.00 -19.09
C ASP A 99 6.25 -9.75 -18.34
N GLN A 100 7.03 -8.67 -18.44
CA GLN A 100 6.76 -7.45 -17.70
C GLN A 100 5.41 -6.81 -18.06
N LEU A 101 5.00 -6.85 -19.34
CA LEU A 101 3.73 -6.24 -19.76
C LEU A 101 2.55 -7.00 -19.15
N THR A 102 2.59 -8.33 -19.16
CA THR A 102 1.58 -9.16 -18.52
C THR A 102 1.52 -8.92 -17.01
N ALA A 103 2.68 -8.86 -16.33
CA ALA A 103 2.75 -8.55 -14.91
C ALA A 103 2.17 -7.17 -14.56
N MET A 104 2.41 -6.16 -15.39
CA MET A 104 1.85 -4.81 -15.22
C MET A 104 0.33 -4.80 -15.40
N ARG A 105 -0.19 -5.49 -16.42
CA ARG A 105 -1.64 -5.63 -16.65
C ARG A 105 -2.34 -6.35 -15.50
N TRP A 106 -1.73 -7.41 -14.97
CA TRP A 106 -2.25 -8.08 -13.78
C TRP A 106 -2.22 -7.18 -12.56
N SER A 107 -1.16 -6.39 -12.39
CA SER A 107 -1.07 -5.43 -11.28
C SER A 107 -2.20 -4.41 -11.31
N GLU A 108 -2.50 -3.85 -12.50
CA GLU A 108 -3.62 -2.94 -12.71
C GLU A 108 -4.96 -3.62 -12.42
N ALA A 109 -5.17 -4.83 -12.95
CA ALA A 109 -6.40 -5.59 -12.74
C ALA A 109 -6.64 -5.91 -11.26
N ILE A 110 -5.62 -6.42 -10.56
CA ILE A 110 -5.68 -6.76 -9.13
C ILE A 110 -5.97 -5.51 -8.29
N TRP A 111 -5.35 -4.37 -8.62
CA TRP A 111 -5.63 -3.13 -7.91
C TRP A 111 -7.07 -2.65 -8.15
N GLY A 112 -7.60 -2.84 -9.37
CA GLY A 112 -8.99 -2.52 -9.70
C GLY A 112 -10.02 -3.44 -9.05
N THR A 113 -9.69 -4.70 -8.77
CA THR A 113 -10.58 -5.67 -8.09
C THR A 113 -10.49 -5.60 -6.57
N MET A 114 -9.40 -5.06 -6.02
CA MET A 114 -9.22 -4.98 -4.58
C MET A 114 -10.25 -4.04 -3.95
N SER A 115 -11.12 -4.61 -3.11
CA SER A 115 -12.20 -3.86 -2.50
C SER A 115 -11.68 -2.79 -1.54
N ALA A 116 -12.36 -1.65 -1.47
CA ALA A 116 -12.10 -0.63 -0.45
C ALA A 116 -12.19 -1.20 0.98
N LYS A 117 -13.03 -2.24 1.18
CA LYS A 117 -13.15 -2.96 2.45
C LYS A 117 -11.85 -3.66 2.86
N THR A 118 -11.13 -4.29 1.93
CA THR A 118 -9.83 -4.93 2.20
C THR A 118 -8.83 -3.91 2.71
N THR A 119 -8.72 -2.78 2.01
CA THR A 119 -7.82 -1.68 2.38
C THR A 119 -8.20 -1.09 3.73
N SER A 120 -9.48 -0.74 3.94
CA SER A 120 -9.98 -0.21 5.22
C SER A 120 -9.73 -1.16 6.39
N HIS A 121 -9.96 -2.46 6.18
CA HIS A 121 -9.71 -3.48 7.20
C HIS A 121 -8.23 -3.54 7.62
N CYS A 122 -7.31 -3.46 6.65
CA CYS A 122 -5.86 -3.41 6.96
C CYS A 122 -5.49 -2.16 7.75
N TRP A 123 -6.04 -1.00 7.37
CA TRP A 123 -5.86 0.24 8.14
C TRP A 123 -6.40 0.13 9.56
N ARG A 124 -7.59 -0.44 9.76
CA ARG A 124 -8.17 -0.63 11.09
C ARG A 124 -7.31 -1.56 11.96
N HIS A 125 -6.71 -2.59 11.36
CA HIS A 125 -5.81 -3.50 12.09
C HIS A 125 -4.54 -2.84 12.62
N THR A 126 -4.09 -1.75 11.99
CA THR A 126 -2.94 -0.97 12.51
C THR A 126 -3.29 -0.19 13.78
N GLY A 127 -4.58 -0.02 14.10
CA GLY A 127 -5.05 0.84 15.18
C GLY A 127 -4.93 2.34 14.90
N LEU A 128 -4.34 2.76 13.77
CA LEU A 128 -4.18 4.18 13.40
C LEU A 128 -5.50 4.85 13.00
N VAL A 129 -6.44 4.03 12.52
CA VAL A 129 -7.76 4.44 12.06
C VAL A 129 -8.79 3.75 12.93
N LEU A 130 -9.55 4.55 13.69
CA LEU A 130 -10.62 4.05 14.54
C LEU A 130 -11.99 4.33 13.90
N PRO A 131 -12.94 3.38 13.97
CA PRO A 131 -14.31 3.66 13.57
C PRO A 131 -14.91 4.72 14.52
N LEU A 132 -15.57 5.74 13.99
CA LEU A 132 -16.22 6.77 14.81
C LEU A 132 -17.44 6.25 15.60
N HIS A 133 -17.95 5.07 15.26
CA HIS A 133 -19.04 4.38 15.96
C HIS A 133 -18.78 2.86 16.06
N ASP A 134 -19.26 2.23 17.13
CA ASP A 134 -19.14 0.79 17.44
C ASP A 134 -19.90 -0.15 16.47
N ASP A 135 -20.25 0.30 15.27
CA ASP A 135 -20.89 -0.55 14.26
C ASP A 135 -19.81 -1.31 13.48
N GLU A 136 -19.51 -2.51 13.97
CA GLU A 136 -18.48 -3.44 13.49
C GLU A 136 -18.61 -3.82 11.98
N TYR A 137 -19.67 -3.37 11.30
CA TYR A 137 -20.06 -3.77 9.94
C TYR A 137 -20.39 -2.64 8.94
N SER A 138 -20.30 -1.35 9.31
CA SER A 138 -20.59 -0.27 8.35
C SER A 138 -19.41 0.01 7.40
N CYS A 139 -19.66 -0.03 6.09
CA CYS A 139 -18.68 0.36 5.06
C CYS A 139 -18.58 1.89 4.87
N ASP A 140 -19.48 2.66 5.50
CA ASP A 140 -19.60 4.11 5.43
C ASP A 140 -19.35 4.78 6.79
N ALA A 141 -18.63 4.12 7.71
CA ALA A 141 -18.29 4.73 8.98
C ALA A 141 -17.30 5.89 8.74
N ASP A 142 -17.66 7.09 9.20
CA ASP A 142 -16.72 8.20 9.31
C ASP A 142 -15.48 7.72 10.10
N LEU A 143 -14.29 8.01 9.60
CA LEU A 143 -13.02 7.54 10.15
C LEU A 143 -12.35 8.64 10.98
N ALA A 144 -12.00 8.35 12.23
CA ALA A 144 -11.12 9.20 13.01
C ALA A 144 -9.68 8.72 12.93
N VAL A 145 -8.75 9.66 12.74
CA VAL A 145 -7.32 9.42 12.88
C VAL A 145 -6.98 9.57 14.37
N MET A 146 -6.31 8.58 14.95
CA MET A 146 -5.82 8.68 16.33
C MET A 146 -4.86 9.87 16.50
N ASP A 147 -4.70 10.36 17.73
CA ASP A 147 -3.60 11.27 18.05
C ASP A 147 -2.26 10.53 17.89
N LEU A 148 -1.69 10.67 16.69
CA LEU A 148 -0.45 10.04 16.29
C LEU A 148 0.75 10.55 17.09
N THR A 149 0.68 11.76 17.65
CA THR A 149 1.78 12.31 18.44
C THR A 149 1.99 11.52 19.73
N SER A 150 0.91 11.23 20.47
CA SER A 150 0.98 10.40 21.67
C SER A 150 1.40 8.95 21.38
N LEU A 151 0.87 8.37 20.29
CA LEU A 151 1.20 6.99 19.89
C LEU A 151 2.67 6.85 19.48
N PHE A 152 3.20 7.80 18.69
CA PHE A 152 4.59 7.75 18.26
C PHE A 152 5.57 8.00 19.42
N ASP A 153 5.24 8.86 20.38
CA ASP A 153 6.08 9.08 21.56
C ASP A 153 6.18 7.81 22.44
N GLN A 154 5.08 7.08 22.61
CA GLN A 154 5.07 5.79 23.33
C GLN A 154 5.90 4.71 22.63
N LEU A 155 5.87 4.66 21.30
CA LEU A 155 6.57 3.65 20.52
C LEU A 155 8.04 3.98 20.23
N SER A 156 8.42 5.27 20.30
CA SER A 156 9.80 5.72 20.14
C SER A 156 10.66 5.53 21.41
N THR A 157 10.01 5.26 22.55
CA THR A 157 10.66 5.07 23.86
C THR A 157 10.83 3.60 24.27
N ALA A 158 10.33 2.66 23.45
CA ALA A 158 10.44 1.21 23.64
C ALA A 158 11.56 0.59 22.80
#